data_AF-A0A6N2AHL5-F1
#
_entry.id   AF-A0A6N2AHL5-F1
#
_cell.length_a   1.000
_cell.length_b   1.000
_cell.length_c   1.000
_cell.angle_alpha   90.00
_cell.angle_beta   90.00
_cell.angle_gamma   90.00
#
_symmetry.space_group_name_H-M   'P 1'
#
loop_
_entity.id
_entity.type
_entity.pdbx_description
1 polymer ?
#
loop_
_entity_poly.entity_id
_entity_poly.type
_entity_poly.pdbx_seq_one_letter_code
_entity_poly.pdbx_strand_id
1 'polypeptide(L)'
;MFHLFFLITLFVQYVQSVPQNSSIVEYLPGFDGPLPFYLETGYIGVAKSEEVQLFYYFVKSESDPKKDPILLWVAGGPGCSSFTGLVYEVGPLAFGQKAYNGSLPFLVSRPYSWTRFASIIFLDEPLNTGFSYATTSTGHNYTDLQACGQVYEFLQKVFNNYEL
;
A
#
# COMPACT_ATOMS: atom_id res chain seq x y z
N MET A 1 -5.45 35.27 31.62
CA MET A 1 -5.68 33.80 31.66
C MET A 1 -6.52 33.28 30.48
N PHE A 2 -7.39 34.09 29.86
CA PHE A 2 -8.16 33.69 28.65
C PHE A 2 -7.35 33.71 27.33
N HIS A 3 -6.30 34.52 27.21
CA HIS A 3 -5.50 34.58 25.98
C HIS A 3 -4.58 33.37 25.76
N LEU A 4 -4.19 32.65 26.82
CA LEU A 4 -3.33 31.48 26.72
C LEU A 4 -4.09 30.24 26.21
N PHE A 5 -5.39 30.15 26.49
CA PHE A 5 -6.26 29.05 26.02
C PHE A 5 -6.55 29.16 24.51
N PHE A 6 -6.65 30.37 23.97
CA PHE A 6 -6.95 30.62 22.56
C PHE A 6 -5.78 30.24 21.63
N LEU A 7 -4.54 30.37 22.12
CA LEU A 7 -3.33 29.98 21.39
C LEU A 7 -3.15 28.45 21.33
N ILE A 8 -3.59 27.71 22.35
CA ILE A 8 -3.53 26.25 22.36
C ILE A 8 -4.57 25.63 21.41
N THR A 9 -5.75 26.23 21.28
CA THR A 9 -6.78 25.77 20.32
C THR A 9 -6.39 25.99 18.85
N LEU A 10 -5.56 26.99 18.55
CA LEU A 10 -5.05 27.23 17.19
C LEU A 10 -3.93 26.26 16.77
N PHE A 11 -3.22 25.65 17.72
CA PHE A 11 -2.15 24.68 17.42
C PHE A 11 -2.68 23.26 17.13
N VAL A 12 -3.95 22.99 17.46
CA VAL A 12 -4.57 21.65 17.30
C VAL A 12 -5.31 21.48 15.97
N GLN A 13 -5.50 22.55 15.17
CA GLN A 13 -6.38 22.51 13.98
C GLN A 13 -5.69 22.42 12.62
N TYR A 14 -4.50 21.82 12.53
CA TYR A 14 -3.96 21.46 11.21
C TYR A 14 -3.25 20.11 11.22
N VAL A 15 -3.89 19.09 11.79
CA VAL A 15 -3.71 17.74 11.23
C VAL A 15 -4.71 17.67 10.08
N GLN A 16 -4.31 18.15 8.90
CA GLN A 16 -5.05 17.79 7.70
C GLN A 16 -4.89 16.29 7.53
N SER A 17 -5.95 15.53 7.81
CA SER A 17 -6.06 14.18 7.26
C SER A 17 -6.00 14.34 5.75
N VAL A 18 -4.86 13.99 5.15
CA VAL A 18 -4.77 13.83 3.70
C VAL A 18 -5.91 12.90 3.30
N PRO A 19 -6.83 13.29 2.38
CA PRO A 19 -7.91 12.41 1.97
C PRO A 19 -7.28 11.14 1.42
N GLN A 20 -7.35 10.07 2.21
CA GLN A 20 -6.74 8.81 1.87
C GLN A 20 -7.60 8.20 0.77
N ASN A 21 -7.08 8.19 -0.46
CA ASN A 21 -7.72 7.52 -1.58
C ASN A 21 -7.43 6.02 -1.46
N SER A 22 -7.95 5.41 -0.40
CA SER A 22 -7.87 3.97 -0.16
C SER A 22 -9.25 3.33 -0.16
N SER A 23 -9.27 2.05 -0.50
CA SER A 23 -10.45 1.23 -0.58
C SER A 23 -10.15 -0.13 0.01
N ILE A 24 -11.04 -0.59 0.89
CA ILE A 24 -11.05 -1.97 1.35
C ILE A 24 -11.57 -2.84 0.21
N VAL A 25 -10.86 -3.90 -0.10
CA VAL A 25 -11.22 -4.87 -1.14
C VAL A 25 -11.84 -6.08 -0.45
N GLU A 26 -13.16 -6.21 -0.56
CA GLU A 26 -13.88 -7.36 -0.02
C GLU A 26 -14.01 -8.51 -1.03
N TYR A 27 -14.00 -8.19 -2.33
CA TYR A 27 -14.19 -9.15 -3.42
C TYR A 27 -13.17 -8.90 -4.54
N LEU A 28 -12.61 -9.98 -5.08
CA LEU A 28 -11.74 -9.94 -6.25
C LEU A 28 -12.33 -10.77 -7.39
N PRO A 29 -12.33 -10.26 -8.63
CA PRO A 29 -12.68 -11.07 -9.79
C PRO A 29 -11.81 -12.33 -9.87
N GLY A 30 -12.46 -13.50 -9.95
CA GLY A 30 -11.76 -14.78 -10.01
C GLY A 30 -11.51 -15.45 -8.65
N PHE A 31 -11.76 -14.78 -7.53
CA PHE A 31 -11.78 -15.39 -6.20
C PHE A 31 -13.20 -15.84 -5.86
N ASP A 32 -13.37 -17.03 -5.27
CA ASP A 32 -14.68 -17.55 -4.90
C ASP A 32 -15.13 -16.99 -3.55
N GLY A 33 -16.17 -16.16 -3.56
CA GLY A 33 -16.71 -15.50 -2.37
C GLY A 33 -15.89 -14.28 -1.89
N PRO A 34 -16.18 -13.78 -0.67
CA PRO A 34 -15.43 -12.68 -0.08
C PRO A 34 -14.01 -13.11 0.30
N LEU A 35 -13.07 -12.16 0.31
CA LEU A 35 -11.71 -12.43 0.76
C LEU A 35 -11.70 -12.81 2.25
N PRO A 36 -10.99 -13.88 2.66
CA PRO A 36 -10.91 -14.30 4.05
C PRO A 36 -9.87 -13.51 4.86
N PHE A 37 -9.31 -12.45 4.30
CA PHE A 37 -8.30 -11.58 4.92
C PHE A 37 -8.58 -10.13 4.56
N TYR A 38 -8.09 -9.21 5.38
CA TYR A 38 -8.18 -7.77 5.11
C TYR A 38 -7.20 -7.40 3.99
N LEU A 39 -7.72 -6.85 2.89
CA LEU A 39 -6.93 -6.22 1.84
C LEU A 39 -7.42 -4.79 1.66
N GLU A 40 -6.50 -3.85 1.72
CA GLU A 40 -6.74 -2.45 1.36
C GLU A 40 -5.80 -2.07 0.23
N THR A 41 -6.28 -1.28 -0.71
CA THR A 41 -5.44 -0.67 -1.74
C THR A 41 -5.63 0.82 -1.73
N GLY A 42 -4.61 1.57 -2.15
CA GLY A 42 -4.75 3.02 -2.23
C GLY A 42 -3.50 3.70 -2.75
N TYR A 43 -3.56 5.03 -2.72
CA TYR A 43 -2.47 5.90 -3.12
C TYR A 43 -2.00 6.78 -1.97
N ILE A 44 -0.69 7.01 -1.93
CA ILE A 44 -0.09 8.05 -1.09
C ILE A 44 0.72 8.98 -2.00
N GLY A 45 0.34 10.25 -1.98
CA GLY A 45 1.09 11.31 -2.64
C GLY A 45 2.42 11.57 -1.91
N VAL A 46 3.51 11.67 -2.67
CA VAL A 46 4.87 11.95 -2.20
C VAL A 46 5.55 12.93 -3.16
N ALA A 47 6.76 13.37 -2.81
CA ALA A 47 7.47 14.48 -3.43
C ALA A 47 6.84 15.85 -3.10
N LYS A 48 7.50 16.93 -3.55
CA LYS A 48 7.36 18.29 -3.00
C LYS A 48 5.93 18.84 -3.02
N SER A 49 5.15 18.45 -4.01
CA SER A 49 3.77 18.90 -4.27
C SER A 49 2.82 17.70 -4.39
N GLU A 50 3.17 16.56 -3.80
CA GLU A 50 2.44 15.29 -3.92
C GLU A 50 2.23 14.87 -5.38
N GLU A 51 3.16 15.23 -6.25
CA GLU A 51 3.06 14.98 -7.69
C GLU A 51 3.34 13.52 -8.08
N VAL A 52 3.87 12.72 -7.17
CA VAL A 52 4.07 11.27 -7.35
C VAL A 52 3.08 10.54 -6.45
N GLN A 53 2.27 9.67 -7.02
CA GLN A 53 1.25 8.88 -6.33
C GLN A 53 1.72 7.43 -6.30
N LEU A 54 2.21 6.98 -5.14
CA LEU A 54 2.64 5.60 -4.95
C LEU A 54 1.45 4.74 -4.55
N PHE A 55 1.22 3.68 -5.32
CA PHE A 55 0.18 2.70 -5.07
C PHE A 55 0.66 1.60 -4.13
N TYR A 56 -0.21 1.16 -3.23
CA TYR A 56 0.10 0.06 -2.32
C TYR A 56 -1.06 -0.93 -2.22
N TYR A 57 -0.70 -2.16 -1.86
CA TYR A 57 -1.58 -3.17 -1.32
C TYR A 57 -1.20 -3.39 0.14
N PHE A 58 -2.13 -3.21 1.07
CA PHE A 58 -1.93 -3.48 2.49
C PHE A 58 -2.76 -4.69 2.92
N VAL A 59 -2.08 -5.74 3.38
CA VAL A 59 -2.72 -6.91 3.97
C VAL A 59 -2.41 -6.94 5.45
N LYS A 60 -3.44 -6.94 6.31
CA LYS A 60 -3.23 -7.06 7.76
C LYS A 60 -2.82 -8.48 8.13
N SER A 61 -2.06 -8.62 9.21
CA SER A 61 -1.82 -9.93 9.81
C SER A 61 -3.14 -10.66 10.08
N GLU A 62 -3.18 -11.93 9.71
CA GLU A 62 -4.28 -12.85 9.99
C GLU A 62 -4.26 -13.35 11.45
N SER A 63 -3.21 -13.04 12.22
CA SER A 63 -3.12 -13.35 13.65
C SER A 63 -3.56 -12.17 14.52
N ASP A 64 -2.65 -11.35 15.05
CA ASP A 64 -2.98 -10.16 15.84
C ASP A 64 -2.37 -8.91 15.17
N PRO A 65 -3.06 -8.28 14.22
CA PRO A 65 -2.51 -7.17 13.43
C PRO A 65 -2.17 -5.91 14.24
N LYS A 66 -2.57 -5.85 15.52
CA LYS A 66 -2.19 -4.77 16.45
C LYS A 66 -0.87 -5.02 17.18
N LYS A 67 -0.38 -6.27 17.19
CA LYS A 67 0.86 -6.66 17.86
C LYS A 67 1.91 -7.21 16.90
N ASP A 68 1.46 -7.81 15.82
CA ASP A 68 2.32 -8.41 14.81
C ASP A 68 3.09 -7.33 14.03
N PRO A 69 4.31 -7.64 13.58
CA PRO A 69 5.14 -6.68 12.86
C PRO A 69 4.50 -6.23 11.54
N ILE A 70 4.89 -5.04 11.10
CA ILE A 70 4.60 -4.54 9.76
C ILE A 70 5.84 -4.72 8.90
N LEU A 71 5.67 -5.33 7.74
CA LEU A 71 6.72 -5.54 6.75
C LEU A 71 6.43 -4.70 5.50
N LEU A 72 7.45 -4.01 5.01
CA LEU A 72 7.43 -3.43 3.67
C LEU A 72 7.98 -4.46 2.68
N TRP A 73 7.23 -4.77 1.63
CA TRP A 73 7.65 -5.62 0.52
C TRP A 73 7.77 -4.79 -0.75
N VAL A 74 8.96 -4.83 -1.35
CA VAL A 74 9.30 -4.13 -2.59
C VAL A 74 9.88 -5.14 -3.57
N ALA A 75 9.27 -5.25 -4.75
CA ALA A 75 9.85 -5.98 -5.87
C ALA A 75 10.98 -5.17 -6.53
N GLY A 76 12.00 -5.87 -7.04
CA GLY A 76 13.16 -5.25 -7.67
C GLY A 76 12.95 -4.89 -9.15
N GLY A 77 13.97 -5.16 -9.97
CA GLY A 77 13.94 -4.91 -11.42
C GLY A 77 15.11 -4.06 -11.89
N PRO A 78 14.99 -2.72 -11.88
CA PRO A 78 13.95 -1.86 -11.27
C PRO A 78 12.61 -1.81 -12.02
N GLY A 79 11.54 -1.41 -11.33
CA GLY A 79 10.24 -1.12 -11.93
C GLY A 79 9.25 -2.30 -11.97
N CYS A 80 9.58 -3.44 -11.34
CA CYS A 80 8.64 -4.55 -11.23
C CYS A 80 7.64 -4.26 -10.11
N SER A 81 6.36 -4.56 -10.36
CA SER A 81 5.29 -4.34 -9.37
C SER A 81 5.40 -5.31 -8.21
N SER A 82 5.20 -4.80 -7.00
CA SER A 82 5.12 -5.61 -5.77
C SER A 82 3.85 -6.46 -5.70
N PHE A 83 2.95 -6.32 -6.68
CA PHE A 83 1.89 -7.29 -6.93
C PHE A 83 2.42 -8.72 -7.10
N THR A 84 3.65 -8.91 -7.62
CA THR A 84 4.28 -10.25 -7.67
C THR A 84 4.45 -10.84 -6.28
N GLY A 85 4.84 -10.01 -5.31
CA GLY A 85 4.94 -10.38 -3.90
C GLY A 85 3.62 -10.88 -3.35
N LEU A 86 2.53 -10.19 -3.71
CA LEU A 86 1.17 -10.47 -3.26
C LEU A 86 0.64 -11.83 -3.77
N VAL A 87 0.92 -12.19 -5.02
CA VAL A 87 0.27 -13.35 -5.69
C VAL A 87 1.20 -14.52 -6.00
N TYR A 88 2.51 -14.31 -6.10
CA TYR A 88 3.47 -15.36 -6.44
C TYR A 88 4.38 -15.76 -5.28
N GLU A 89 4.70 -14.82 -4.40
CA GLU A 89 5.76 -14.99 -3.40
C GLU A 89 5.18 -15.20 -1.99
N VAL A 90 5.06 -14.12 -1.21
CA VAL A 90 4.78 -14.17 0.24
C VAL A 90 3.36 -13.79 0.62
N GLY A 91 2.56 -13.21 -0.28
CA GLY A 91 1.20 -12.76 -0.01
C GLY A 91 0.16 -13.89 0.09
N PRO A 92 -1.08 -13.55 0.50
CA PRO A 92 -2.14 -14.51 0.81
C PRO A 92 -2.87 -15.01 -0.44
N LEU A 93 -2.50 -14.52 -1.63
CA LEU A 93 -3.15 -14.87 -2.89
C LEU A 93 -2.25 -15.78 -3.72
N ALA A 94 -2.90 -16.57 -4.58
CA ALA A 94 -2.25 -17.32 -5.64
C ALA A 94 -3.20 -17.49 -6.82
N PHE A 95 -2.63 -17.62 -8.01
CA PHE A 95 -3.38 -18.11 -9.17
C PHE A 95 -3.56 -19.62 -9.05
N GLY A 96 -4.80 -20.08 -9.14
CA GLY A 96 -5.13 -21.50 -9.18
C GLY A 96 -4.65 -22.14 -10.48
N GLN A 97 -4.20 -23.39 -10.40
CA GLN A 97 -3.68 -24.13 -11.55
C GLN A 97 -4.82 -24.73 -12.37
N LYS A 98 -5.26 -23.99 -13.39
CA LYS A 98 -6.22 -24.46 -14.39
C LYS A 98 -5.76 -24.01 -15.77
N ALA A 99 -5.97 -24.87 -16.78
CA ALA A 99 -5.71 -24.50 -18.17
C ALA A 99 -6.52 -23.26 -18.54
N TYR A 100 -5.85 -22.25 -19.10
CA TYR A 100 -6.49 -21.02 -19.54
C TYR A 100 -7.48 -21.32 -20.66
N ASN A 101 -8.75 -20.96 -20.45
CA ASN A 101 -9.86 -21.22 -21.36
C ASN A 101 -10.50 -19.91 -21.87
N GLY A 102 -9.85 -18.76 -21.66
CA GLY A 102 -10.38 -17.44 -22.02
C GLY A 102 -11.23 -16.78 -20.92
N SER A 103 -11.50 -17.45 -19.80
CA SER A 103 -12.16 -16.81 -18.65
C SER A 103 -11.17 -16.01 -17.79
N LEU A 104 -11.70 -15.27 -16.81
CA LEU A 104 -10.87 -14.66 -15.76
C LEU A 104 -9.97 -15.72 -15.09
N PRO A 105 -8.76 -15.31 -14.64
CA PRO A 105 -7.91 -16.19 -13.87
C PRO A 105 -8.62 -16.59 -12.57
N PHE A 106 -8.46 -17.85 -12.18
CA PHE A 106 -8.97 -18.35 -10.91
C PHE A 106 -7.98 -18.01 -9.79
N LEU A 107 -8.43 -17.36 -8.72
CA LEU A 107 -7.65 -16.97 -7.56
C LEU A 107 -8.02 -17.86 -6.37
N VAL A 108 -7.01 -18.20 -5.57
CA VAL A 108 -7.15 -19.00 -4.36
C VAL A 108 -6.32 -18.41 -3.23
N SER A 109 -6.70 -18.70 -1.98
CA SER A 109 -5.87 -18.38 -0.82
C SER A 109 -4.61 -19.23 -0.76
N ARG A 110 -3.51 -18.61 -0.36
CA ARG A 110 -2.23 -19.28 -0.10
C ARG A 110 -2.10 -19.59 1.40
N PRO A 111 -2.03 -20.87 1.81
CA PRO A 111 -2.01 -21.22 3.23
C PRO A 111 -0.72 -20.76 3.95
N TYR A 112 0.42 -20.76 3.26
CA TYR A 112 1.74 -20.45 3.81
C TYR A 112 2.20 -19.01 3.58
N SER A 113 1.26 -18.06 3.54
CA SER A 113 1.59 -16.65 3.41
C SER A 113 2.29 -16.10 4.66
N TRP A 114 3.17 -15.12 4.47
CA TRP A 114 3.77 -14.38 5.59
C TRP A 114 2.75 -13.50 6.32
N THR A 115 1.57 -13.24 5.72
CA THR A 115 0.47 -12.53 6.38
C THR A 115 -0.13 -13.29 7.55
N ARG A 116 0.28 -14.54 7.76
CA ARG A 116 -0.07 -15.33 8.95
C ARG A 116 0.49 -14.76 10.26
N PHE A 117 1.57 -13.98 10.19
CA PHE A 117 2.28 -13.46 11.37
C PHE A 117 2.74 -12.00 11.22
N ALA A 118 2.38 -11.32 10.14
CA ALA A 118 2.78 -9.95 9.87
C ALA A 118 1.74 -9.22 9.03
N SER A 119 1.57 -7.92 9.27
CA SER A 119 0.91 -7.05 8.30
C SER A 119 1.92 -6.68 7.21
N ILE A 120 1.54 -6.70 5.94
CA ILE A 120 2.48 -6.47 4.83
C ILE A 120 1.95 -5.36 3.92
N ILE A 121 2.82 -4.38 3.65
CA ILE A 121 2.62 -3.34 2.64
C ILE A 121 3.41 -3.74 1.39
N PHE A 122 2.72 -4.10 0.31
CA PHE A 122 3.31 -4.32 -0.99
C PHE A 122 3.29 -2.99 -1.74
N LEU A 123 4.45 -2.40 -1.96
CA LEU A 123 4.58 -1.04 -2.51
C LEU A 123 5.03 -1.09 -3.97
N ASP A 124 4.26 -0.46 -4.85
CA ASP A 124 4.66 -0.25 -6.23
C ASP A 124 5.60 0.96 -6.31
N GLU A 125 6.90 0.71 -6.25
CA GLU A 125 7.95 1.73 -6.40
C GLU A 125 9.04 1.22 -7.35
N PRO A 126 9.76 2.11 -8.06
CA PRO A 126 9.64 3.57 -8.05
C PRO A 126 8.44 4.05 -8.89
N LEU A 127 8.34 5.36 -9.14
CA LEU A 127 7.34 5.92 -10.06
C LEU A 127 7.28 5.16 -11.40
N ASN A 128 6.07 4.98 -11.93
CA ASN A 128 5.69 4.19 -13.12
C ASN A 128 5.74 2.67 -12.92
N THR A 129 5.90 2.19 -11.69
CA THR A 129 5.76 0.78 -11.34
C THR A 129 4.30 0.45 -11.07
N GLY A 130 3.80 -0.64 -11.65
CA GLY A 130 2.44 -1.13 -11.40
C GLY A 130 1.38 -0.05 -11.62
N PHE A 131 0.66 0.32 -10.56
CA PHE A 131 -0.35 1.39 -10.60
C PHE A 131 0.13 2.77 -10.15
N SER A 132 1.39 2.90 -9.73
CA SER A 132 1.99 4.18 -9.31
C SER A 132 2.20 5.12 -10.49
N TYR A 133 1.89 6.40 -10.32
CA TYR A 133 1.90 7.38 -11.41
C TYR A 133 2.30 8.78 -10.94
N ALA A 134 2.56 9.68 -11.90
CA ALA A 134 2.83 11.08 -11.65
C ALA A 134 1.70 11.94 -12.20
N THR A 135 1.36 13.02 -11.50
CA THR A 135 0.37 14.02 -11.93
C THR A 135 0.99 15.12 -12.81
N THR A 136 2.32 15.20 -12.83
CA THR A 136 3.07 16.19 -13.61
C THR A 136 4.16 15.54 -14.46
N SER A 137 4.48 16.14 -15.60
CA SER A 137 5.54 15.65 -16.50
C SER A 137 6.92 15.65 -15.86
N THR A 138 7.16 16.55 -14.90
CA THR A 138 8.42 16.64 -14.14
C THR A 138 8.59 15.48 -13.16
N GLY A 139 7.50 14.83 -12.74
CA GLY A 139 7.56 13.66 -11.85
C GLY A 139 8.32 12.49 -12.48
N HIS A 140 8.30 12.35 -13.82
CA HIS A 140 8.88 11.21 -14.53
C HIS A 140 10.40 11.08 -14.47
N ASN A 141 11.11 12.12 -14.01
CA ASN A 141 12.57 12.06 -13.86
C ASN A 141 12.93 11.92 -12.38
N TYR A 142 13.53 10.79 -12.03
CA TYR A 142 14.05 10.54 -10.70
C TYR A 142 15.39 9.80 -10.74
N THR A 143 16.17 10.01 -9.69
CA THR A 143 17.38 9.27 -9.35
C THR A 143 17.06 8.25 -8.25
N ASP A 144 17.94 7.28 -8.01
CA ASP A 144 17.78 6.32 -6.92
C ASP A 144 17.60 7.00 -5.56
N LEU A 145 18.36 8.08 -5.31
CA LEU A 145 18.25 8.85 -4.07
C LEU A 145 16.86 9.50 -3.92
N GLN A 146 16.28 9.99 -5.02
CA GLN A 146 14.93 10.55 -5.02
C GLN A 146 13.88 9.47 -4.82
N ALA A 147 14.02 8.31 -5.46
CA ALA A 147 13.12 7.17 -5.26
C ALA A 147 13.14 6.69 -3.80
N CYS A 148 14.33 6.51 -3.20
CA CYS A 148 14.45 6.18 -1.78
C CYS A 148 13.82 7.25 -0.87
N GLY A 149 13.99 8.54 -1.20
CA GLY A 149 13.37 9.64 -0.48
C GLY A 149 11.84 9.60 -0.55
N GLN A 150 11.28 9.23 -1.70
CA GLN A 150 9.84 9.06 -1.91
C GLN A 150 9.29 7.87 -1.10
N VAL A 151 10.00 6.73 -1.06
CA VAL A 151 9.62 5.58 -0.21
C VAL A 151 9.70 5.93 1.27
N TYR A 152 10.71 6.70 1.68
CA TYR A 152 10.82 7.18 3.06
C TYR A 152 9.64 8.09 3.44
N GLU A 153 9.31 9.07 2.59
CA GLU A 153 8.14 9.94 2.79
C GLU A 153 6.84 9.14 2.84
N PHE A 154 6.68 8.16 1.94
CA PHE A 154 5.54 7.23 1.93
C PHE A 154 5.37 6.56 3.30
N LEU A 155 6.45 5.98 3.85
CA LEU A 155 6.39 5.32 5.15
C LEU A 155 6.02 6.28 6.28
N GLN A 156 6.59 7.49 6.29
CA GLN A 156 6.21 8.51 7.28
C GLN A 156 4.71 8.83 7.21
N LYS A 157 4.14 8.96 6.01
CA LYS A 157 2.70 9.20 5.83
C LYS A 157 1.85 7.99 6.24
N VAL A 158 2.25 6.76 5.91
CA VAL A 158 1.58 5.53 6.36
C VAL A 158 1.48 5.50 7.88
N PHE A 159 2.61 5.60 8.60
CA PHE A 159 2.61 5.48 10.06
C PHE A 159 1.94 6.65 10.79
N ASN A 160 1.78 7.80 10.12
CA ASN A 160 0.99 8.91 10.66
C ASN A 160 -0.52 8.74 10.42
N ASN A 161 -0.91 8.10 9.30
CA ASN A 161 -2.30 7.97 8.89
C ASN A 161 -2.99 6.75 9.49
N TYR A 162 -2.29 5.64 9.60
CA TYR A 162 -2.81 4.47 10.29
C TYR A 162 -2.42 4.54 11.77
N GLU A 163 -3.37 4.26 12.66
CA GLU A 163 -3.07 3.92 14.07
C GLU A 163 -2.44 2.51 14.14
N LEU A 164 -1.31 2.33 13.45
CA LEU A 164 -0.50 1.12 13.44
C LEU A 164 0.52 1.14 14.58
#